data_AF-A0A5E4KZ15-F1
#
_entry.id   AF-A0A5E4KZ15-F1
#
_cell.length_a   1.000
_cell.length_b   1.000
_cell.length_c   1.000
_cell.angle_alpha   90.00
_cell.angle_beta   90.00
_cell.angle_gamma   90.00
#
_symmetry.space_group_name_H-M   'P 1'
#
loop_
_entity.id
_entity.type
_entity.pdbx_description
1 polymer ?
#
loop_
_entity_poly.entity_id
_entity_poly.type
_entity_poly.pdbx_seq_one_letter_code
_entity_poly.pdbx_strand_id
1 'polypeptide(L)'
;MDEIDKKLLKLTQDGIPIVSEPFKQIAKELALSEDEVLRRLDNLLKDGVIRRFGASIGHRAIGITANAMCTWNVPDEKVETVGAIMAGFPEVTHCYERPRFPDWRYNLFTMIHAYSRDECEKIAREISIATGIKDYSILFSEREFKKTGVRL
;
A
#
# COMPACT_ATOMS: atom_id res chain seq x y z
N MET A 1 3.55 -23.10 -7.03
CA MET A 1 2.72 -22.35 -7.99
C MET A 1 2.99 -22.87 -9.40
N ASP A 2 1.96 -23.44 -10.03
CA ASP A 2 2.01 -23.93 -11.42
C ASP A 2 1.29 -22.96 -12.41
N GLU A 3 1.13 -23.36 -13.68
CA GLU A 3 0.43 -22.55 -14.69
C GLU A 3 -1.08 -22.42 -14.44
N ILE A 4 -1.71 -23.39 -13.76
CA ILE A 4 -3.13 -23.31 -13.39
C ILE A 4 -3.29 -22.24 -12.31
N ASP A 5 -2.42 -22.24 -11.30
CA ASP A 5 -2.43 -21.24 -10.23
C ASP A 5 -2.25 -19.82 -10.81
N LYS A 6 -1.36 -19.64 -11.80
CA LYS A 6 -1.19 -18.35 -12.49
C LYS A 6 -2.46 -17.90 -13.20
N LYS A 7 -3.15 -18.81 -13.91
CA LYS A 7 -4.43 -18.50 -14.57
C LYS A 7 -5.51 -18.14 -13.56
N LEU A 8 -5.60 -18.91 -12.46
CA LEU A 8 -6.53 -18.65 -11.37
C LEU A 8 -6.30 -17.27 -10.74
N LEU A 9 -5.05 -16.89 -10.49
CA LEU A 9 -4.70 -15.54 -10.01
C LEU A 9 -5.08 -14.46 -11.02
N LYS A 10 -4.86 -14.67 -12.33
CA LYS A 10 -5.27 -13.72 -13.37
C LYS A 10 -6.77 -13.53 -13.46
N LEU A 11 -7.55 -14.58 -13.24
CA LEU A 11 -9.03 -14.50 -13.22
C LEU A 11 -9.57 -13.80 -11.98
N THR A 12 -8.83 -13.82 -10.87
CA THR A 12 -9.30 -13.33 -9.58
C THR A 12 -8.65 -12.02 -9.13
N GLN A 13 -7.65 -11.51 -9.85
CA GLN A 13 -6.91 -10.29 -9.49
C GLN A 13 -7.76 -9.01 -9.49
N ASP A 14 -8.87 -8.99 -10.23
CA ASP A 14 -9.84 -7.89 -10.26
C ASP A 14 -11.03 -8.12 -9.31
N GLY A 15 -10.98 -9.19 -8.53
CA GLY A 15 -12.08 -9.70 -7.72
C GLY A 15 -12.67 -10.98 -8.31
N ILE A 16 -13.60 -11.57 -7.56
CA ILE A 16 -14.38 -12.72 -8.03
C ILE A 16 -15.61 -12.25 -8.81
N PRO A 17 -16.17 -13.07 -9.72
CA PRO A 17 -17.45 -12.76 -10.38
C PRO A 17 -18.56 -12.47 -9.36
N ILE A 18 -19.37 -11.45 -9.60
CA ILE A 18 -20.52 -11.11 -8.73
C ILE A 18 -21.75 -11.90 -9.19
N VAL A 19 -21.75 -13.19 -8.88
CA VAL A 19 -22.83 -14.15 -9.16
C VAL A 19 -23.05 -15.05 -7.94
N SER A 20 -24.09 -15.89 -7.95
CA SER A 20 -24.43 -16.77 -6.82
C SER A 20 -23.37 -17.84 -6.52
N GLU A 21 -22.72 -18.36 -7.55
CA GLU A 21 -21.71 -19.44 -7.47
C GLU A 21 -20.40 -19.00 -8.16
N PRO A 22 -19.63 -18.06 -7.57
CA PRO A 22 -18.49 -17.43 -8.25
C PRO A 22 -17.35 -18.41 -8.55
N PHE A 23 -17.06 -19.35 -7.65
CA PHE A 23 -15.96 -20.30 -7.81
C PHE A 23 -16.30 -21.39 -8.82
N LYS A 24 -17.56 -21.80 -8.92
CA LYS A 24 -18.06 -22.65 -10.00
C LYS A 24 -17.89 -22.03 -11.39
N GLN A 25 -18.13 -20.72 -11.52
CA GLN A 25 -17.87 -20.01 -12.78
C GLN A 25 -16.38 -20.02 -13.14
N ILE A 26 -15.51 -19.74 -12.17
CA ILE A 26 -14.05 -19.81 -12.36
C ILE A 26 -13.60 -21.23 -12.71
N ALA A 27 -14.15 -22.24 -12.03
CA ALA A 27 -13.86 -23.65 -12.28
C ALA A 27 -14.21 -24.06 -13.71
N LYS A 28 -15.36 -23.61 -14.23
CA LYS A 28 -15.77 -23.83 -15.62
C LYS A 28 -14.76 -23.24 -16.61
N GLU A 29 -14.26 -22.04 -16.34
CA GLU A 29 -13.29 -21.35 -17.20
C GLU A 29 -11.91 -22.04 -17.20
N LEU A 30 -11.53 -22.63 -16.06
CA LEU A 30 -10.27 -23.38 -15.91
C LEU A 30 -10.38 -24.87 -16.24
N ALA A 31 -11.57 -25.37 -16.60
CA ALA A 31 -11.88 -26.79 -16.76
C ALA A 31 -11.51 -27.65 -15.54
N LEU A 32 -11.85 -27.15 -14.34
CA LEU A 32 -11.62 -27.80 -13.04
C LEU A 32 -12.94 -28.06 -12.31
N SER A 33 -12.89 -28.83 -11.23
CA SER A 33 -13.97 -28.85 -10.24
C SER A 33 -13.90 -27.59 -9.37
N GLU A 34 -15.03 -27.21 -8.78
CA GLU A 34 -15.09 -26.10 -7.81
C GLU A 34 -14.22 -26.38 -6.58
N ASP A 35 -14.22 -27.62 -6.07
CA ASP A 35 -13.38 -28.03 -4.94
C ASP A 35 -11.89 -27.84 -5.22
N GLU A 36 -11.45 -28.11 -6.45
CA GLU A 36 -10.04 -27.93 -6.84
C GLU A 36 -9.66 -26.44 -6.88
N VAL A 37 -10.56 -25.57 -7.37
CA VAL A 37 -10.36 -24.11 -7.34
C VAL A 37 -10.25 -23.60 -5.90
N LEU A 38 -11.18 -24.00 -5.03
CA LEU A 38 -11.17 -23.61 -3.62
C LEU A 38 -9.91 -24.08 -2.90
N ARG A 39 -9.52 -25.35 -3.11
CA ARG A 39 -8.29 -25.92 -2.54
C ARG A 39 -7.04 -25.17 -3.00
N ARG A 40 -6.97 -24.77 -4.28
CA ARG A 40 -5.85 -23.97 -4.80
C ARG A 40 -5.81 -22.57 -4.20
N LEU A 41 -6.95 -21.87 -4.13
CA LEU A 41 -7.02 -20.56 -3.50
C LEU A 41 -6.60 -20.61 -2.02
N ASP A 42 -7.06 -21.62 -1.29
CA ASP A 42 -6.70 -21.83 0.12
C ASP A 42 -5.21 -22.12 0.30
N ASN A 43 -4.61 -22.95 -0.56
CA ASN A 43 -3.16 -23.17 -0.54
C ASN A 43 -2.38 -21.89 -0.85
N LEU A 44 -2.79 -21.11 -1.86
CA LEU A 44 -2.13 -19.85 -2.20
C LEU A 44 -2.25 -18.80 -1.08
N LEU A 45 -3.34 -18.82 -0.31
CA LEU A 45 -3.51 -18.01 0.90
C LEU A 45 -2.55 -18.47 2.01
N LYS A 46 -2.48 -19.78 2.28
CA LYS A 46 -1.61 -20.37 3.31
C LYS A 46 -0.13 -20.16 3.01
N ASP A 47 0.26 -20.26 1.74
CA ASP A 47 1.64 -20.04 1.28
C ASP A 47 2.03 -18.56 1.22
N GLY A 48 1.09 -17.64 1.48
CA GLY A 48 1.32 -16.20 1.46
C GLY A 48 1.43 -15.59 0.05
N VAL A 49 1.18 -16.37 -1.00
CA VAL A 49 1.10 -15.87 -2.38
C VAL A 49 -0.08 -14.92 -2.53
N ILE A 50 -1.24 -15.29 -1.98
CA ILE A 50 -2.37 -14.39 -1.76
C ILE A 50 -2.28 -13.89 -0.33
N ARG A 51 -2.03 -12.59 -0.14
CA ARG A 51 -1.94 -12.00 1.21
C ARG A 51 -3.29 -11.97 1.95
N ARG A 52 -4.38 -11.73 1.22
CA ARG A 52 -5.73 -11.59 1.80
C ARG A 52 -6.80 -11.84 0.75
N PHE A 53 -7.86 -12.55 1.14
CA PHE A 53 -9.12 -12.60 0.42
C PHE A 53 -10.17 -11.77 1.16
N GLY A 54 -10.71 -10.73 0.53
CA GLY A 54 -11.69 -9.86 1.17
C GLY A 54 -11.97 -8.57 0.39
N ALA A 55 -12.90 -7.76 0.91
CA ALA A 55 -13.26 -6.48 0.31
C ALA A 55 -12.18 -5.42 0.56
N SER A 56 -11.95 -4.58 -0.46
CA SER A 56 -11.12 -3.38 -0.34
C SER A 56 -12.01 -2.14 -0.43
N ILE A 57 -11.95 -1.27 0.57
CA ILE A 57 -12.74 -0.03 0.64
C ILE A 57 -11.89 1.13 0.11
N GLY A 58 -12.48 1.98 -0.73
CA GLY A 58 -11.79 3.15 -1.26
C GLY A 58 -11.63 4.25 -0.19
N HIS A 59 -10.39 4.62 0.14
CA HIS A 59 -10.06 5.66 1.14
C HIS A 59 -10.75 7.02 0.90
N ARG A 60 -10.95 7.42 -0.37
CA ARG A 60 -11.68 8.64 -0.72
C ARG A 60 -13.17 8.57 -0.35
N ALA A 61 -13.76 7.38 -0.42
CA ALA A 61 -15.17 7.17 -0.07
C ALA A 61 -15.43 7.31 1.43
N ILE A 62 -14.39 7.24 2.27
CA ILE A 62 -14.46 7.44 3.72
C ILE A 62 -13.91 8.81 4.16
N GLY A 63 -13.75 9.77 3.23
CA GLY A 63 -13.44 11.16 3.55
C GLY A 63 -11.96 11.50 3.70
N ILE A 64 -11.03 10.58 3.42
CA ILE A 64 -9.59 10.90 3.38
C ILE A 64 -9.29 11.61 2.06
N THR A 65 -9.14 12.93 2.11
CA THR A 65 -9.02 13.81 0.93
C THR A 65 -7.59 14.28 0.69
N ALA A 66 -6.79 14.44 1.74
CA ALA A 66 -5.40 14.90 1.63
C ALA A 66 -4.41 13.75 1.83
N ASN A 67 -3.45 13.65 0.91
CA ASN A 67 -2.37 12.67 0.95
C ASN A 67 -1.07 13.44 0.68
N ALA A 68 -0.14 13.39 1.63
CA ALA A 68 1.13 14.09 1.53
C ALA A 68 2.29 13.10 1.70
N MET A 69 3.20 13.09 0.74
CA MET A 69 4.48 12.42 0.90
C MET A 69 5.45 13.39 1.52
N CYS A 70 5.79 13.20 2.79
CA CYS A 70 6.86 13.96 3.44
C CYS A 70 8.19 13.23 3.24
N THR A 71 9.21 14.00 2.85
CA THR A 71 10.56 13.51 2.56
C THR A 71 11.50 14.16 3.54
N TRP A 72 12.36 13.36 4.19
CA TRP A 72 13.15 13.77 5.34
C TRP A 72 14.62 13.48 5.07
N ASN A 73 15.48 14.45 5.37
CA ASN A 73 16.92 14.29 5.31
C ASN A 73 17.42 13.93 6.72
N VAL A 74 17.49 12.63 6.99
CA VAL A 74 17.80 12.08 8.32
C VAL A 74 19.25 11.61 8.34
N PRO A 75 20.07 11.94 9.34
CA PRO A 75 21.41 11.37 9.47
C PRO A 75 21.35 9.84 9.41
N ASP A 76 22.26 9.20 8.65
CA ASP A 76 22.17 7.77 8.33
C ASP A 76 22.17 6.89 9.58
N GLU A 77 22.92 7.29 10.60
CA GLU A 77 23.00 6.63 11.89
C GLU A 77 21.71 6.75 12.74
N LYS A 78 20.77 7.60 12.34
CA LYS A 78 19.51 7.86 13.06
C LYS A 78 18.28 7.33 12.33
N VAL A 79 18.42 6.80 11.12
CA VAL A 79 17.28 6.42 10.26
C VAL A 79 16.34 5.46 10.96
N GLU A 80 16.85 4.42 11.62
CA GLU A 80 16.02 3.44 12.30
C GLU A 80 15.25 4.04 13.49
N THR A 81 15.94 4.80 14.35
CA THR A 81 15.31 5.44 15.52
C THR A 81 14.27 6.48 15.11
N VAL A 82 14.61 7.35 14.15
CA VAL A 82 13.71 8.38 13.64
C VAL A 82 12.54 7.75 12.90
N GLY A 83 12.79 6.73 12.07
CA GLY A 83 11.77 5.99 11.35
C GLY A 83 10.75 5.33 12.27
N ALA A 84 11.20 4.75 13.38
CA ALA A 84 10.32 4.17 14.40
C ALA A 84 9.42 5.23 15.06
N ILE A 85 9.97 6.41 15.40
CA ILE A 85 9.19 7.53 15.94
C ILE A 85 8.15 7.99 14.92
N MET A 86 8.56 8.20 13.67
CA MET A 86 7.68 8.64 12.58
C MET A 86 6.55 7.64 12.30
N ALA A 87 6.84 6.35 12.29
CA ALA A 87 5.85 5.29 12.08
C ALA A 87 4.87 5.13 13.25
N GLY A 88 5.17 5.71 14.41
CA GLY A 88 4.28 5.73 15.57
C GLY A 88 3.13 6.74 15.47
N PHE A 89 3.18 7.67 14.52
CA PHE A 89 2.10 8.64 14.29
C PHE A 89 0.90 7.96 13.61
N PRO A 90 -0.33 8.03 14.16
CA PRO A 90 -1.51 7.39 13.58
C PRO A 90 -1.82 7.80 12.12
N GLU A 91 -1.41 9.01 11.74
CA GLU A 91 -1.63 9.58 10.41
C GLU A 91 -0.59 9.10 9.38
N VAL A 92 0.49 8.45 9.83
CA VAL A 92 1.55 7.89 8.98
C VAL A 92 1.24 6.44 8.66
N THR A 93 0.82 6.16 7.42
CA THR A 93 0.49 4.78 7.00
C THR A 93 1.71 3.99 6.54
N HIS A 94 2.72 4.68 6.04
CA HIS A 94 3.95 4.09 5.54
C HIS A 94 5.15 4.96 5.89
N CYS A 95 6.24 4.30 6.30
CA CYS A 95 7.53 4.92 6.56
C CYS A 95 8.60 4.09 5.84
N TYR A 96 9.30 4.69 4.88
CA TYR A 96 10.27 3.98 4.04
C TYR A 96 11.62 4.68 4.02
N GLU A 97 12.67 3.91 4.26
CA GLU A 97 14.03 4.31 3.92
C GLU A 97 14.27 4.16 2.42
N ARG A 98 14.98 5.12 1.82
CA ARG A 98 15.44 5.08 0.43
C ARG A 98 16.87 5.63 0.34
N PRO A 99 17.68 5.15 -0.61
CA PRO A 99 19.02 5.69 -0.82
C PRO A 99 18.98 7.15 -1.27
N ARG A 100 20.02 7.90 -0.92
CA ARG A 100 20.27 9.24 -1.47
C ARG A 100 20.90 9.16 -2.86
N PHE A 101 20.71 10.22 -3.63
CA PHE A 101 21.36 10.46 -4.91
C PHE A 101 21.94 11.90 -4.95
N PRO A 102 22.87 12.22 -5.86
CA PRO A 102 23.48 13.57 -5.91
C PRO A 102 22.47 14.73 -5.93
N ASP A 103 21.37 14.57 -6.67
CA ASP A 103 20.32 15.58 -6.80
C ASP A 103 19.17 15.36 -5.80
N TRP A 104 19.29 14.37 -4.90
CA TRP A 104 18.23 13.96 -3.98
C TRP A 104 18.76 13.56 -2.60
N ARG A 105 18.65 14.48 -1.64
CA ARG A 105 19.22 14.32 -0.30
C ARG A 105 18.29 13.67 0.74
N TYR A 106 17.06 13.32 0.39
CA TYR A 106 16.09 12.77 1.34
C TYR A 106 16.15 11.24 1.36
N ASN A 107 16.37 10.65 2.54
CA ASN A 107 16.55 9.22 2.74
C ASN A 107 15.42 8.54 3.51
N LEU A 108 14.48 9.30 4.10
CA LEU A 108 13.33 8.74 4.79
C LEU A 108 12.04 9.40 4.29
N PHE A 109 10.98 8.62 4.16
CA PHE A 109 9.73 9.01 3.50
C PHE A 109 8.55 8.61 4.36
N THR A 110 7.66 9.55 4.71
CA THR A 110 6.41 9.27 5.41
C THR A 110 5.20 9.62 4.55
N MET A 111 4.22 8.70 4.50
CA MET A 111 2.93 8.95 3.85
C MET A 111 1.91 9.39 4.89
N ILE A 112 1.60 10.68 4.89
CA ILE A 112 0.64 11.30 5.82
C ILE A 112 -0.73 11.38 5.15
N HIS A 113 -1.76 10.95 5.88
CA HIS A 113 -3.16 11.06 5.48
C HIS A 113 -3.93 11.96 6.44
N ALA A 114 -4.70 12.90 5.89
CA ALA A 114 -5.50 13.83 6.69
C ALA A 114 -6.74 14.30 5.91
N TYR A 115 -7.54 15.16 6.53
CA TYR A 115 -8.76 15.73 5.92
C TYR A 115 -8.50 17.04 5.18
N SER A 116 -7.31 17.65 5.35
CA SER A 116 -6.90 18.88 4.66
C SER A 116 -5.39 18.98 4.47
N ARG A 117 -4.95 19.89 3.59
CA ARG A 117 -3.51 20.18 3.41
C ARG A 117 -2.90 20.77 4.68
N ASP A 118 -3.57 21.73 5.29
CA ASP A 118 -3.13 22.40 6.52
C ASP A 118 -2.90 21.40 7.67
N GLU A 119 -3.76 20.38 7.76
CA GLU A 119 -3.62 19.30 8.73
C GLU A 119 -2.40 18.42 8.43
N CYS A 120 -2.16 18.04 7.16
CA CYS A 120 -0.91 17.36 6.78
C CYS A 120 0.33 18.17 7.15
N GLU A 121 0.33 19.48 6.90
CA GLU A 121 1.44 20.35 7.25
C GLU A 121 1.64 20.44 8.77
N LYS A 122 0.54 20.50 9.53
CA LYS A 122 0.60 20.48 11.00
C LYS A 122 1.23 19.18 11.50
N ILE A 123 0.80 18.03 11.00
CA ILE A 123 1.36 16.72 11.36
C ILE A 123 2.85 16.65 10.98
N ALA A 124 3.23 17.12 9.79
CA ALA A 124 4.64 17.18 9.40
C ALA A 124 5.49 18.06 10.36
N ARG A 125 4.95 19.19 10.81
CA ARG A 125 5.60 20.01 11.84
C ARG A 125 5.73 19.28 13.17
N GLU A 126 4.70 18.57 13.61
CA GLU A 126 4.72 17.77 14.84
C GLU A 126 5.78 16.65 14.77
N ILE A 127 5.86 15.94 13.65
CA ILE A 127 6.90 14.94 13.39
C ILE A 127 8.31 15.58 13.42
N SER A 128 8.47 16.75 12.78
CA SER A 128 9.74 17.50 12.80
C SER A 128 10.16 17.95 14.20
N ILE A 129 9.20 18.24 15.08
CA ILE A 129 9.45 18.58 16.49
C ILE A 129 9.85 17.31 17.26
N ALA A 130 9.09 16.23 17.13
CA ALA A 130 9.32 14.98 17.87
C ALA A 130 10.66 14.31 17.51
N THR A 131 11.08 14.40 16.25
CA THR A 131 12.30 13.76 15.75
C THR A 131 13.51 14.69 15.73
N GLY A 132 13.29 16.01 15.85
CA GLY A 132 14.32 17.02 15.67
C GLY A 132 14.77 17.25 14.22
N ILE A 133 14.23 16.52 13.25
CA ILE A 133 14.61 16.65 11.83
C ILE A 133 13.93 17.86 11.22
N LYS A 134 14.72 18.87 10.83
CA LYS A 134 14.24 20.14 10.27
C LYS A 134 14.31 20.22 8.75
N ASP A 135 15.17 19.43 8.11
CA ASP A 135 15.27 19.38 6.66
C ASP A 135 14.30 18.33 6.11
N TYR A 136 13.12 18.81 5.72
CA TYR A 136 12.08 18.00 5.09
C TYR A 136 11.32 18.80 4.03
N SER A 137 10.65 18.09 3.12
CA SER A 137 9.77 18.67 2.12
C SER A 137 8.46 17.89 2.05
N ILE A 138 7.36 18.60 1.84
CA ILE A 138 6.01 18.04 1.72
C ILE A 138 5.61 18.05 0.25
N LEU A 139 5.37 16.86 -0.30
CA LEU A 139 4.97 16.67 -1.69
C LEU A 139 3.48 16.28 -1.71
N PHE A 140 2.62 17.24 -2.04
CA PHE A 140 1.20 16.99 -2.21
C PHE A 140 0.91 16.36 -3.58
N SER A 141 -0.01 15.41 -3.60
CA SER A 141 -0.52 14.86 -4.85
C SER A 141 -1.47 15.85 -5.51
N GLU A 142 -1.03 16.50 -6.59
CA GLU A 142 -1.87 17.43 -7.38
C GLU A 142 -2.75 16.69 -8.40
N ARG A 143 -2.20 15.65 -9.03
CA ARG A 143 -2.89 14.88 -10.06
C ARG A 143 -2.46 13.41 -10.03
N GLU A 144 -3.43 12.52 -10.16
CA GLU A 144 -3.20 11.08 -10.30
C GLU A 144 -3.13 10.75 -11.80
N PHE A 145 -1.93 10.50 -12.32
CA PHE A 145 -1.74 10.11 -13.74
C PHE A 145 -2.04 8.63 -13.98
N LYS A 146 -1.74 7.77 -13.00
CA LYS A 146 -1.95 6.32 -13.10
C LYS A 146 -2.11 5.72 -11.70
N LYS A 147 -3.11 4.86 -11.52
CA LYS A 147 -3.31 4.05 -10.33
C LYS A 147 -3.79 2.66 -10.72
N THR A 148 -2.86 1.71 -10.73
CA THR A 148 -3.12 0.31 -11.07
C THR A 148 -2.33 -0.57 -10.13
N GLY A 149 -2.91 -1.69 -9.69
CA GLY A 149 -2.15 -2.73 -8.99
C GLY A 149 -1.08 -3.36 -9.89
N VAL A 150 -0.13 -4.06 -9.28
CA VAL A 150 0.78 -4.95 -10.02
C VAL A 150 -0.06 -6.07 -10.63
N ARG A 151 0.17 -6.37 -11.91
CA ARG A 151 -0.55 -7.40 -12.67
C ARG A 151 0.40 -8.54 -13.03
N LEU A 152 -0.13 -9.77 -13.05
CA LEU A 152 0.55 -10.97 -13.55
C LEU A 152 0.38 -11.16 -15.06
#